data_AF-A0A2T1E7D0-F1
#
_entry.id   AF-A0A2T1E7D0-F1
#
_cell.length_a   1.000
_cell.length_b   1.000
_cell.length_c   1.000
_cell.angle_alpha   90.00
_cell.angle_beta   90.00
_cell.angle_gamma   90.00
#
_symmetry.space_group_name_H-M   'P 1'
#
loop_
_entity.id
_entity.type
_entity.pdbx_description
1 polymer ?
#
loop_
_entity_poly.entity_id
_entity_poly.type
_entity_poly.pdbx_seq_one_letter_code
_entity_poly.pdbx_strand_id
1 'polypeptide(L)'
;MSEGKGGSLQIRASDSVKVIGSSTQNGNPSRMFATSEDSKSGDAGDLTINTRHLLVSNGAQVSASTSSKGKSGSLQITATDSVDVTGKLIYL
;
A
#
# COMPACT_ATOMS: atom_id res chain seq x y z
N MET A 1 15.26 -19.20 -5.50
CA MET A 1 14.50 -18.05 -4.96
C MET A 1 15.47 -16.89 -4.81
N SER A 2 15.23 -15.77 -5.50
CA SER A 2 16.21 -14.73 -5.85
C SER A 2 16.14 -13.49 -4.96
N GLU A 3 17.28 -12.81 -4.79
CA GLU A 3 17.47 -11.52 -4.12
C GLU A 3 16.91 -10.32 -4.93
N GLY A 4 15.88 -10.56 -5.74
CA GLY A 4 15.38 -9.59 -6.71
C GLY A 4 14.60 -8.44 -6.06
N LYS A 5 14.63 -7.26 -6.70
CA LYS A 5 13.78 -6.12 -6.33
C LYS A 5 12.30 -6.50 -6.51
N GLY A 6 11.49 -6.16 -5.52
CA GLY A 6 10.03 -6.27 -5.58
C GLY A 6 9.43 -5.47 -6.73
N GLY A 7 8.31 -5.95 -7.28
CA GLY A 7 7.61 -5.29 -8.37
C GLY A 7 7.16 -3.87 -7.98
N SER A 8 7.20 -2.95 -8.94
CA SER A 8 6.69 -1.58 -8.75
C SER A 8 5.26 -1.48 -9.24
N LEU A 9 4.42 -0.71 -8.53
CA LEU A 9 3.01 -0.53 -8.84
C LEU A 9 2.73 0.95 -9.15
N GLN A 10 2.13 1.20 -10.31
CA GLN A 10 1.72 2.54 -10.73
C GLN A 10 0.20 2.57 -10.94
N ILE A 11 -0.47 3.46 -10.22
CA ILE A 11 -1.92 3.68 -10.32
C ILE A 11 -2.15 5.09 -10.85
N ARG A 12 -2.92 5.17 -11.93
CA ARG A 12 -3.37 6.43 -12.52
C ARG A 12 -4.88 6.37 -12.69
N ALA A 13 -5.60 7.26 -12.03
CA ALA A 13 -7.04 7.43 -12.16
C ALA A 13 -7.35 8.90 -12.43
N SER A 14 -8.29 9.19 -13.33
CA SER A 14 -8.71 10.56 -13.64
C SER A 14 -9.65 11.15 -12.59
N ASP A 15 -10.24 10.31 -11.76
CA ASP A 15 -11.21 10.72 -10.75
C ASP A 15 -10.81 10.25 -9.36
N SER A 16 -10.91 8.95 -9.10
CA SER A 16 -10.72 8.44 -7.75
C SER A 16 -10.00 7.10 -7.69
N VAL A 17 -9.23 6.93 -6.61
CA VAL A 17 -8.68 5.64 -6.15
C VAL A 17 -9.26 5.38 -4.77
N LYS A 18 -9.84 4.19 -4.57
CA LYS A 18 -10.48 3.80 -3.32
C LYS A 18 -9.91 2.46 -2.86
N VAL A 19 -9.23 2.46 -1.71
CA VAL A 19 -8.73 1.26 -1.04
C VAL A 19 -9.56 1.08 0.23
N ILE A 20 -10.50 0.14 0.21
CA ILE A 20 -11.52 0.02 1.25
C ILE A 20 -11.57 -1.41 1.79
N GLY A 21 -11.67 -1.51 3.11
CA GLY A 21 -12.12 -2.72 3.78
C GLY A 21 -11.01 -3.60 4.36
N SER A 22 -11.47 -4.53 5.19
CA SER A 22 -10.69 -5.64 5.72
C SER A 22 -11.57 -6.89 5.72
N SER A 23 -10.95 -8.05 5.52
CA SER A 23 -11.60 -9.35 5.63
C SER A 23 -12.17 -9.51 7.04
N THR A 24 -13.48 -9.78 7.10
CA THR A 24 -14.20 -9.99 8.36
C THR A 24 -13.90 -11.35 8.98
N GLN A 25 -13.30 -12.29 8.23
CA GLN A 25 -13.03 -13.65 8.71
C GLN A 25 -11.70 -13.77 9.45
N ASN A 26 -10.69 -12.99 9.07
CA ASN A 26 -9.34 -13.07 9.64
C ASN A 26 -8.71 -11.71 9.94
N GLY A 27 -9.44 -10.61 9.74
CA GLY A 27 -8.93 -9.26 9.97
C GLY A 27 -7.91 -8.77 8.92
N ASN A 28 -7.63 -9.57 7.87
CA ASN A 28 -6.65 -9.18 6.86
C ASN A 28 -7.15 -7.94 6.11
N PRO A 29 -6.40 -6.84 6.11
CA PRO A 29 -6.80 -5.62 5.41
C PRO A 29 -6.81 -5.84 3.89
N SER A 30 -7.64 -5.08 3.16
CA SER A 30 -7.41 -4.83 1.75
C SER A 30 -6.07 -4.10 1.60
N ARG A 31 -5.17 -4.60 0.76
CA ARG A 31 -3.79 -4.07 0.64
C ARG A 31 -3.45 -3.67 -0.78
N MET A 32 -2.81 -2.51 -0.92
CA MET A 32 -1.91 -2.23 -2.04
C MET A 32 -0.48 -2.31 -1.53
N PHE A 33 0.32 -3.21 -2.11
CA PHE A 33 1.64 -3.52 -1.59
C PHE A 33 2.68 -3.72 -2.69
N ALA A 34 3.86 -3.16 -2.47
CA ALA A 34 5.08 -3.40 -3.23
C ALA A 34 6.18 -3.92 -2.28
N THR A 35 5.83 -4.91 -1.46
CA THR A 35 6.68 -5.40 -0.36
C THR A 35 7.51 -6.63 -0.77
N SER A 36 8.65 -6.81 -0.10
CA SER A 36 9.38 -8.08 -0.06
C SER A 36 9.20 -8.66 1.35
N GLU A 37 8.57 -9.83 1.46
CA GLU A 37 8.20 -10.47 2.74
C GLU A 37 9.14 -11.64 3.09
N ASP A 38 10.17 -11.91 2.27
CA ASP A 38 11.07 -13.05 2.45
C ASP A 38 12.27 -12.75 3.36
N SER A 39 12.77 -13.77 4.06
CA SER A 39 13.92 -13.71 4.98
C SER A 39 15.27 -13.41 4.31
N LYS A 40 15.31 -13.35 2.97
CA LYS A 40 16.48 -12.97 2.18
C LYS A 40 16.33 -11.52 1.72
N SER A 41 17.45 -10.81 1.62
CA SER A 41 17.62 -9.35 1.51
C SER A 41 17.02 -8.66 0.26
N GLY A 42 15.90 -9.13 -0.31
CA GLY A 42 15.28 -8.51 -1.48
C GLY A 42 14.68 -7.15 -1.16
N ASP A 43 15.01 -6.14 -1.96
CA ASP A 43 14.51 -4.76 -1.86
C ASP A 43 13.00 -4.71 -2.15
N ALA A 44 12.24 -3.87 -1.45
CA ALA A 44 10.86 -3.55 -1.81
C ALA A 44 10.78 -2.73 -3.11
N GLY A 45 9.62 -2.81 -3.76
CA GLY A 45 9.31 -2.04 -4.96
C GLY A 45 8.70 -0.68 -4.63
N ASP A 46 8.56 0.16 -5.64
CA ASP A 46 8.00 1.50 -5.50
C ASP A 46 6.50 1.50 -5.81
N LEU A 47 5.73 2.34 -5.11
CA LEU A 47 4.31 2.55 -5.31
C LEU A 47 4.03 4.02 -5.63
N THR A 48 3.41 4.28 -6.78
CA THR A 48 2.98 5.64 -7.18
C THR A 48 1.49 5.68 -7.43
N ILE A 49 0.79 6.64 -6.83
CA ILE A 49 -0.64 6.88 -7.02
C ILE A 49 -0.85 8.31 -7.51
N ASN A 50 -1.45 8.46 -8.69
CA ASN A 50 -1.87 9.74 -9.24
C ASN A 50 -3.39 9.72 -9.45
N THR A 51 -4.10 10.62 -8.77
CA THR A 51 -5.57 10.71 -8.79
C THR A 51 -6.05 12.12 -8.47
N ARG A 52 -7.35 12.42 -8.59
CA ARG A 52 -7.91 13.63 -7.96
C ARG A 52 -8.23 13.38 -6.49
N HIS A 53 -8.88 12.25 -6.22
CA HIS A 53 -9.28 11.82 -4.88
C HIS A 53 -8.66 10.46 -4.53
N LEU A 54 -8.04 10.36 -3.35
CA LEU A 54 -7.64 9.09 -2.76
C LEU A 54 -8.40 8.87 -1.45
N LEU A 55 -9.08 7.72 -1.34
CA LEU A 55 -9.70 7.25 -0.08
C LEU A 55 -9.05 5.94 0.36
N VAL A 56 -8.51 5.91 1.58
CA VAL A 56 -8.09 4.69 2.27
C VAL A 56 -8.93 4.55 3.54
N SER A 57 -9.78 3.53 3.60
CA SER A 57 -10.76 3.41 4.69
C SER A 57 -11.07 1.98 5.13
N ASN A 58 -11.81 1.87 6.24
CA ASN A 58 -12.30 0.60 6.77
C ASN A 58 -11.18 -0.42 7.04
N GLY A 59 -10.05 0.05 7.57
CA GLY A 59 -8.91 -0.80 7.93
C GLY A 59 -8.01 -1.19 6.76
N ALA A 60 -8.24 -0.66 5.55
CA ALA A 60 -7.35 -0.88 4.41
C ALA A 60 -5.93 -0.33 4.64
N GLN A 61 -4.95 -0.88 3.93
CA GLN A 61 -3.54 -0.49 4.02
C GLN A 61 -2.91 -0.27 2.64
N VAL A 62 -2.01 0.71 2.57
CA VAL A 62 -1.18 1.00 1.40
C VAL A 62 0.27 1.05 1.87
N SER A 63 1.14 0.19 1.35
CA SER A 63 2.53 0.07 1.84
C SER A 63 3.55 -0.26 0.76
N ALA A 64 4.71 0.37 0.83
CA ALA A 64 5.92 0.03 0.06
C ALA A 64 7.08 -0.40 0.97
N SER A 65 6.79 -0.79 2.21
CA SER A 65 7.82 -1.21 3.18
C SER A 65 8.30 -2.65 2.94
N THR A 66 9.46 -3.01 3.49
CA THR A 66 9.91 -4.40 3.57
C THR A 66 10.22 -4.77 5.02
N SER A 67 9.95 -6.02 5.37
CA SER A 67 10.42 -6.64 6.61
C SER A 67 11.74 -7.40 6.43
N SER A 68 12.29 -7.42 5.21
CA SER A 68 13.57 -8.04 4.87
C SER A 68 14.74 -7.12 5.23
N LYS A 69 15.98 -7.62 5.09
CA LYS A 69 17.21 -6.79 5.19
C LYS A 69 17.47 -5.91 3.96
N GLY A 70 16.66 -6.06 2.91
CA GLY A 70 16.73 -5.23 1.71
C GLY A 70 16.25 -3.81 1.96
N LYS A 71 16.44 -2.93 0.97
CA LYS A 71 15.98 -1.54 1.03
C LYS A 71 14.47 -1.47 0.94
N SER A 72 13.86 -0.58 1.72
CA SER A 72 12.45 -0.22 1.54
C SER A 72 12.25 0.53 0.23
N GLY A 73 11.08 0.35 -0.39
CA GLY A 73 10.67 1.13 -1.55
C GLY A 73 10.07 2.48 -1.15
N SER A 74 9.71 3.27 -2.15
CA SER A 74 9.05 4.56 -1.97
C SER A 74 7.54 4.47 -2.21
N LEU A 75 6.76 5.17 -1.39
CA LEU A 75 5.33 5.42 -1.63
C LEU A 75 5.15 6.90 -1.95
N GLN A 76 4.76 7.21 -3.18
CA GLN A 76 4.42 8.56 -3.63
C GLN A 76 2.95 8.65 -3.99
N ILE A 77 2.28 9.65 -3.42
CA ILE A 77 0.86 9.91 -3.65
C ILE A 77 0.72 11.36 -4.11
N THR A 78 0.16 11.55 -5.29
CA THR A 78 -0.26 12.85 -5.82
C THR A 78 -1.77 12.82 -5.99
N ALA A 79 -2.45 13.60 -5.16
CA ALA A 79 -3.88 13.87 -5.28
C ALA A 79 -4.10 15.37 -5.48
N THR A 80 -4.83 15.75 -6.53
CA THR A 80 -5.07 17.18 -6.81
C THR A 80 -6.11 17.79 -5.87
N ASP A 81 -7.03 16.97 -5.35
CA ASP A 81 -8.20 17.47 -4.62
C ASP A 81 -8.18 16.99 -3.16
N SER A 82 -8.09 15.67 -2.90
CA SER A 82 -8.03 15.17 -1.51
C SER A 82 -7.30 13.83 -1.32
N VAL A 83 -6.73 13.67 -0.13
CA VAL A 83 -6.27 12.38 0.41
C VAL A 83 -6.95 12.16 1.76
N ASP A 84 -7.87 11.18 1.79
CA ASP A 84 -8.68 10.86 2.96
C ASP A 84 -8.26 9.49 3.52
N VAL A 85 -7.70 9.48 4.73
CA VAL A 85 -7.30 8.24 5.42
C VAL A 85 -8.11 8.10 6.70
N THR A 86 -8.99 7.10 6.73
CA THR A 86 -9.88 6.83 7.86
C THR A 86 -9.66 5.43 8.41
N GLY A 87 -9.13 5.37 9.63
CA GLY A 87 -8.95 4.11 10.35
C GLY A 87 -10.22 3.70 11.08
N LYS A 88 -10.39 2.39 11.30
CA LYS A 88 -11.31 1.90 12.32
C LYS A 88 -10.54 1.84 13.65
N LEU A 89 -10.84 2.75 14.58
CA LEU A 89 -10.43 2.60 15.98
C LEU A 89 -11.21 1.42 16.59
N ILE A 90 -10.54 0.30 16.80
CA ILE A 90 -11.04 -0.78 17.65
C ILE A 90 -10.41 -0.56 19.03
N TYR A 91 -11.15 0.11 19.91
CA TYR A 91 -10.85 0.09 21.35
C TYR A 91 -11.36 -1.26 21.90
N LEU A 92 -10.50 -1.98 22.63
CA LEU A 92 -10.86 -3.10 23.50
C LEU A 92 -10.86 -2.61 24.95
#